data_AF-A0A9W4G2C6-F1
#
_entry.id   AF-A0A9W4G2C6-F1
#
_cell.length_a   1.000
_cell.length_b   1.000
_cell.length_c   1.000
_cell.angle_alpha   90.00
_cell.angle_beta   90.00
_cell.angle_gamma   90.00
#
_symmetry.space_group_name_H-M   'P 1'
#
loop_
_entity.id
_entity.type
_entity.pdbx_description
1 polymer ?
#
loop_
_entity_poly.entity_id
_entity_poly.type
_entity_poly.pdbx_seq_one_letter_code
_entity_poly.pdbx_strand_id
1 'polypeptide(L)' 'MGMKERMDATAKNIEGKAQEAIGEITGDPQDKAEGKAKQAEAQFQHSVENIKDLVNQASRDL' A
#
# COMPACT_ATOMS: atom_id res chain seq x y z
N MET A 1 -2.71 -10.82 -9.44
CA MET A 1 -3.20 -10.22 -8.20
C MET A 1 -4.64 -10.64 -8.03
N GLY A 2 -5.01 -11.05 -6.83
CA GLY A 2 -6.41 -11.16 -6.45
C GLY A 2 -7.05 -9.77 -6.34
N MET A 3 -8.34 -9.66 -6.63
CA MET A 3 -9.09 -8.40 -6.46
C MET A 3 -9.04 -7.92 -5.00
N LYS A 4 -9.02 -8.87 -4.05
CA LYS A 4 -8.99 -8.60 -2.61
C LYS A 4 -7.68 -7.95 -2.17
N GLU A 5 -6.52 -8.51 -2.52
CA GLU A 5 -5.21 -7.92 -2.18
C GLU A 5 -5.05 -6.49 -2.74
N ARG A 6 -5.53 -6.22 -3.96
CA ARG A 6 -5.53 -4.85 -4.53
C ARG A 6 -6.39 -3.89 -3.72
N MET A 7 -7.55 -4.34 -3.25
CA MET A 7 -8.44 -3.54 -2.42
C MET A 7 -7.82 -3.26 -1.05
N ASP A 8 -7.21 -4.26 -0.41
CA ASP A 8 -6.51 -4.09 0.87
C ASP A 8 -5.35 -3.09 0.77
N ALA A 9 -4.51 -3.19 -0.27
CA ALA A 9 -3.42 -2.26 -0.49
C ALA A 9 -3.94 -0.82 -0.75
N THR A 10 -5.02 -0.68 -1.52
CA THR A 10 -5.65 0.62 -1.77
C THR A 10 -6.24 1.22 -0.49
N ALA A 11 -6.91 0.39 0.34
CA ALA A 11 -7.48 0.81 1.61
C ALA A 11 -6.40 1.32 2.57
N LYS A 12 -5.29 0.57 2.74
CA LYS A 12 -4.14 1.00 3.55
C LYS A 12 -3.53 2.32 3.09
N ASN A 13 -3.43 2.53 1.78
CA ASN A 13 -2.92 3.79 1.22
C ASN A 13 -3.83 4.97 1.55
N ILE A 14 -5.16 4.78 1.45
CA ILE A 14 -6.15 5.81 1.80
C ILE A 14 -6.11 6.11 3.31
N GLU A 15 -6.06 5.07 4.14
CA GLU A 15 -5.95 5.20 5.60
C GLU A 15 -4.67 5.94 6.00
N GLY A 16 -3.54 5.60 5.38
CA GLY A 16 -2.27 6.29 5.62
C GLY A 16 -2.30 7.77 5.24
N LYS A 17 -2.94 8.12 4.11
CA LYS A 17 -3.14 9.52 3.72
C LYS A 17 -4.05 10.28 4.68
N ALA A 18 -5.10 9.62 5.17
CA ALA A 18 -6.01 10.22 6.15
C ALA A 18 -5.29 10.49 7.47
N GLN A 19 -4.50 9.53 7.99
CA GLN A 19 -3.69 9.74 9.18
C GLN A 19 -2.61 10.80 8.99
N GLU A 20 -1.95 10.84 7.83
CA GLU A 20 -0.98 11.90 7.52
C GLU A 20 -1.66 13.28 7.57
N ALA A 21 -2.82 13.43 6.92
CA ALA A 21 -3.57 14.67 6.93
C ALA A 21 -4.02 15.06 8.35
N ILE A 22 -4.49 14.11 9.16
CA ILE A 22 -4.84 14.35 10.55
C ILE A 22 -3.61 14.85 11.32
N GLY A 23 -2.47 14.18 11.22
CA GLY A 23 -1.23 14.59 11.87
C GLY A 23 -0.73 15.96 11.41
N GLU A 24 -0.90 16.32 10.14
CA GLU A 24 -0.58 17.67 9.64
C GLU A 24 -1.51 18.74 10.20
N ILE A 25 -2.79 18.43 10.40
CA ILE A 25 -3.79 19.36 10.95
C ILE A 25 -3.61 19.53 12.47
N THR A 26 -3.37 18.43 13.19
CA THR A 26 -3.21 18.42 14.66
C THR A 26 -1.80 18.81 15.09
N GLY A 27 -0.82 18.76 14.18
CA GLY A 27 0.59 18.94 14.48
C GLY A 27 1.23 17.72 15.16
N ASP A 28 0.60 16.55 15.10
CA ASP A 28 1.08 15.31 15.72
C ASP A 28 2.10 14.59 14.80
N PRO A 29 3.39 14.51 15.20
CA PRO A 29 4.41 13.86 14.38
C PRO A 29 4.28 12.34 14.32
N GLN A 30 3.63 11.71 15.31
CA GLN A 30 3.39 10.26 15.31
C GLN A 30 2.35 9.91 14.25
N ASP A 31 1.21 10.59 14.22
CA ASP A 31 0.16 10.37 13.22
C ASP A 31 0.69 10.57 11.79
N LYS A 32 1.52 11.61 11.59
CA LYS A 32 2.18 11.86 10.31
C LYS A 32 3.12 10.73 9.90
N ALA A 33 3.90 10.20 10.85
CA ALA A 33 4.83 9.10 10.59
C ALA A 33 4.11 7.78 10.30
N GLU A 34 3.08 7.44 11.07
CA GLU A 34 2.25 6.26 10.85
C GLU A 34 1.55 6.30 9.49
N GLY A 35 1.00 7.46 9.13
CA GLY A 35 0.37 7.67 7.83
C GLY A 35 1.32 7.39 6.66
N LYS A 36 2.58 7.85 6.76
CA LYS A 36 3.61 7.55 5.76
C LYS A 36 4.04 6.08 5.74
N ALA A 37 4.13 5.45 6.91
CA ALA A 37 4.50 4.04 7.02
C ALA A 37 3.47 3.14 6.32
N LYS A 38 2.16 3.40 6.54
CA LYS A 38 1.08 2.65 5.86
C LYS A 38 1.11 2.81 4.34
N GLN A 39 1.40 4.02 3.85
CA GLN A 39 1.57 4.26 2.41
C GLN A 39 2.76 3.49 1.83
N ALA A 40 3.91 3.49 2.52
CA ALA A 40 5.09 2.74 2.10
C ALA A 40 4.85 1.22 2.09
N GLU A 41 4.16 0.70 3.10
CA GLU A 41 3.80 -0.73 3.16
C GLU A 41 2.87 -1.11 2.01
N ALA A 42 1.87 -0.28 1.69
CA ALA A 42 0.97 -0.50 0.55
C ALA A 42 1.74 -0.53 -0.79
N GLN A 43 2.69 0.37 -1.00
CA GLN A 43 3.54 0.39 -2.20
C GLN A 43 4.44 -0.86 -2.29
N PHE A 44 4.99 -1.29 -1.16
CA PHE A 44 5.80 -2.50 -1.10
C PHE A 44 4.99 -3.74 -1.45
N GLN A 45 3.80 -3.90 -0.86
CA GLN A 45 2.89 -5.00 -1.18
C GLN A 45 2.54 -5.03 -2.67
N HIS A 46 2.21 -3.87 -3.25
CA HIS A 46 1.96 -3.75 -4.69
C HIS A 46 3.15 -4.22 -5.55
N SER A 47 4.37 -3.87 -5.15
CA SER A 47 5.58 -4.18 -5.89
C SER A 47 5.89 -5.69 -5.86
N VAL A 48 5.79 -6.31 -4.69
CA VAL A 48 6.00 -7.76 -4.51
C VAL A 48 4.98 -8.55 -5.33
N GLU A 49 3.71 -8.14 -5.29
CA GLU A 49 2.65 -8.81 -6.03
C GLU A 49 2.79 -8.63 -7.54
N ASN A 50 3.23 -7.47 -8.03
CA ASN A 50 3.51 -7.27 -9.46
C ASN A 50 4.59 -8.25 -9.95
N ILE A 51 5.65 -8.46 -9.17
CA ILE A 51 6.68 -9.45 -9.49
C ILE A 51 6.08 -10.86 -9.54
N LYS A 52 5.23 -11.21 -8.58
CA LYS A 52 4.56 -12.52 -8.54
C LYS A 52 3.66 -12.73 -9.75
N ASP A 53 2.95 -11.69 -10.20
CA ASP A 53 2.12 -11.72 -11.40
C ASP A 53 2.94 -11.95 -12.68
N LEU A 54 4.08 -11.27 -12.81
CA LEU A 54 4.99 -11.45 -13.96
C LEU A 54 5.51 -12.88 -14.04
N VAL A 55 5.92 -13.46 -12.90
CA VAL A 55 6.39 -14.85 -12.83
C VAL A 55 5.27 -15.82 -13.21
N ASN A 56 4.08 -15.64 -12.65
CA ASN A 56 2.93 -16.49 -12.96
C ASN A 56 2.50 -16.40 -14.42
N GLN A 57 2.59 -15.21 -15.03
CA GLN A 57 2.29 -15.00 -16.44
C GLN A 57 3.32 -15.73 -17.32
N ALA A 58 4.61 -15.53 -17.06
CA ALA A 58 5.68 -16.21 -17.78
C ALA A 58 5.56 -17.74 -17.68
N SER A 59 5.16 -18.29 -16.54
CA SER A 59 4.91 -19.75 -16.38
C SER A 59 3.66 -20.26 -17.08
N ARG A 60 2.67 -19.42 -17.39
CA ARG A 60 1.48 -19.81 -18.16
C ARG A 60 1.71 -19.79 -19.67
N ASP A 61 2.61 -18.92 -20.13
CA ASP A 61 2.95 -18.75 -21.54
C ASP A 61 4.02 -19.76 -22.03
N LEU A 62 4.58 -20.57 -21.12
CA LEU A 62 5.54 -21.67 -21.34
C LEU A 62 4.83 -23.01 -21.49
#